data_AF-A0AAV2H1C2-F1
#
_entry.id   AF-A0AAV2H1C2-F1
#
_cell.length_a   1.000
_cell.length_b   1.000
_cell.length_c   1.000
_cell.angle_alpha   90.00
_cell.angle_beta   90.00
_cell.angle_gamma   90.00
#
_symmetry.space_group_name_H-M   'P 1'
#
loop_
_entity.id
_entity.type
_entity.pdbx_description
1 polymer ?
#
loop_
_entity_poly.entity_id
_entity_poly.type
_entity_poly.pdbx_seq_one_letter_code
_entity_poly.pdbx_strand_id
1 'polypeptide(L)'
;NELETDVDSEEEKIEKLNFCTWIEFKLGNYDAAKKHNQAVLKMTWGDNITALVNQAHLFLWEGDEGRAEECVDKAEKLMKSCDGEQLMIASEAELAYSLSRLGGGDYLRRAFEIYSTVVQKRPEKYVWKFGLGLLLRRATHVNVTIYMNSKVSISD
;
A
#
# COMPACT_ATOMS: atom_id res chain seq x y z
N ASN A 1 -27.81 -17.79 -2.94
CA ASN A 1 -26.85 -18.16 -1.90
C ASN A 1 -25.49 -17.74 -2.44
N GLU A 2 -25.12 -16.46 -2.33
CA GLU A 2 -23.89 -15.93 -2.98
C GLU A 2 -23.47 -14.53 -2.46
N LEU A 3 -23.92 -14.19 -1.25
CA LEU A 3 -23.27 -13.19 -0.42
C LEU A 3 -22.70 -13.95 0.78
N GLU A 4 -21.84 -14.93 0.47
CA GLU A 4 -20.89 -15.38 1.48
C GLU A 4 -20.13 -14.13 1.91
N THR A 5 -20.05 -13.93 3.22
CA THR A 5 -19.47 -12.77 3.90
C THR A 5 -18.31 -12.17 3.12
N ASP A 6 -18.29 -10.83 2.99
CA ASP A 6 -17.26 -10.01 2.35
C ASP A 6 -15.89 -10.25 3.03
N VAL A 7 -15.27 -11.40 2.74
CA VAL A 7 -13.96 -11.78 3.26
C VAL A 7 -12.96 -11.10 2.35
N ASP A 8 -12.23 -10.14 2.92
CA ASP A 8 -11.11 -9.49 2.24
C ASP A 8 -10.21 -10.52 1.56
N SER A 9 -9.79 -10.22 0.33
CA SER A 9 -8.69 -10.96 -0.29
C SER A 9 -7.44 -10.86 0.60
N GLU A 10 -6.56 -11.86 0.53
CA GLU A 10 -5.30 -11.83 1.30
C GLU A 10 -4.48 -10.57 0.97
N GLU A 11 -4.50 -10.14 -0.28
CA GLU A 11 -3.86 -8.92 -0.77
C GLU A 11 -4.44 -7.66 -0.13
N GLU A 12 -5.78 -7.51 -0.11
CA GLU A 12 -6.43 -6.37 0.56
C GLU A 12 -6.19 -6.38 2.09
N LYS A 13 -6.12 -7.57 2.70
CA LYS A 13 -5.81 -7.71 4.12
C LYS A 13 -4.38 -7.24 4.44
N ILE A 14 -3.41 -7.54 3.57
CA ILE A 14 -2.03 -7.05 3.69
C ILE A 14 -2.01 -5.53 3.58
N GLU A 15 -2.65 -4.96 2.55
CA GLU A 15 -2.76 -3.51 2.35
C GLU A 15 -3.35 -2.81 3.59
N LYS A 16 -4.44 -3.34 4.15
CA LYS A 16 -5.09 -2.84 5.37
C LYS A 16 -4.15 -2.86 6.56
N LEU A 17 -3.44 -3.97 6.81
CA LEU A 17 -2.55 -4.09 7.96
C LEU A 17 -1.31 -3.19 7.83
N ASN A 18 -0.74 -3.04 6.63
CA ASN A 18 0.34 -2.09 6.39
C ASN A 18 -0.11 -0.64 6.61
N PHE A 19 -1.31 -0.29 6.15
CA PHE A 19 -1.89 1.03 6.43
C PHE A 19 -2.15 1.25 7.93
N CYS A 20 -2.76 0.27 8.62
CA CYS A 20 -2.99 0.33 10.06
C CYS A 20 -1.69 0.44 10.85
N THR A 21 -0.61 -0.23 10.43
CA THR A 21 0.72 -0.08 11.05
C THR A 21 1.15 1.39 11.11
N TRP A 22 1.02 2.11 10.00
CA TRP A 22 1.33 3.54 9.93
C TRP A 22 0.39 4.40 10.78
N ILE A 23 -0.92 4.14 10.71
CA ILE A 23 -1.92 4.91 11.48
C ILE A 23 -1.71 4.74 12.98
N GLU A 24 -1.57 3.52 13.47
CA GLU A 24 -1.35 3.24 14.89
C GLU A 24 -0.05 3.87 15.37
N PHE A 25 1.02 3.84 14.56
CA PHE A 25 2.27 4.54 14.88
C PHE A 25 2.04 6.06 15.02
N LYS A 26 1.31 6.68 14.09
CA LYS A 26 1.01 8.12 14.14
C LYS A 26 0.12 8.51 15.32
N LEU A 27 -0.71 7.59 15.81
CA LEU A 27 -1.55 7.79 16.99
C LEU A 27 -0.81 7.51 18.31
N GLY A 28 0.44 7.05 18.27
CA GLY A 28 1.22 6.70 19.46
C GLY A 28 0.93 5.29 20.00
N ASN A 29 0.16 4.48 19.27
CA ASN A 29 -0.20 3.11 19.65
C ASN A 29 0.87 2.11 19.15
N TYR A 30 2.09 2.26 19.64
CA TYR A 30 3.27 1.55 19.08
C TYR A 30 3.17 0.03 19.16
N ASP A 31 2.58 -0.53 20.21
CA ASP A 31 2.40 -1.98 20.34
C ASP A 31 1.41 -2.54 19.30
N ALA A 32 0.34 -1.80 18.99
CA ALA A 32 -0.58 -2.16 17.92
C ALA A 32 0.10 -2.06 16.56
N ALA A 33 0.87 -1.00 16.31
CA ALA A 33 1.65 -0.85 15.08
C ALA A 33 2.59 -2.05 14.86
N LYS A 34 3.36 -2.44 15.89
CA LYS A 34 4.23 -3.63 15.83
C LYS A 34 3.45 -4.90 15.56
N LYS A 35 2.31 -5.10 16.22
CA LYS A 35 1.46 -6.28 16.05
C LYS A 35 0.95 -6.40 14.62
N HIS A 36 0.46 -5.30 14.03
CA HIS A 36 0.00 -5.29 12.64
C HIS A 36 1.15 -5.58 11.67
N ASN A 37 2.30 -4.94 11.88
CA ASN A 37 3.47 -5.15 11.04
C ASN A 37 3.97 -6.60 11.07
N GLN A 38 4.07 -7.18 12.26
CA GLN A 38 4.46 -8.58 12.45
C GLN A 38 3.46 -9.55 11.79
N ALA A 39 2.16 -9.21 11.80
CA ALA A 39 1.15 -10.02 11.12
C ALA A 39 1.39 -10.04 9.60
N VAL A 40 1.69 -8.89 8.97
CA VAL A 40 2.02 -8.84 7.54
C VAL A 40 3.27 -9.65 7.24
N LEU A 41 4.36 -9.43 7.97
CA LEU A 41 5.61 -10.17 7.76
C LEU A 41 5.39 -11.68 7.92
N LYS A 42 4.55 -12.12 8.86
CA LYS A 42 4.21 -13.54 8.98
C LYS A 42 3.41 -14.06 7.78
N MET A 43 2.44 -13.29 7.30
CA MET A 43 1.58 -13.66 6.15
C MET A 43 2.38 -13.76 4.84
N THR A 44 3.43 -12.95 4.69
CA THR A 44 4.22 -12.87 3.46
C THR A 44 5.60 -13.52 3.61
N TRP A 45 5.78 -14.39 4.61
CA TRP A 45 7.05 -15.07 4.94
C TRP A 45 8.26 -14.13 5.07
N GLY A 46 7.98 -12.87 5.44
CA GLY A 46 8.95 -11.81 5.66
C GLY A 46 9.33 -11.03 4.40
N ASP A 47 8.69 -11.27 3.26
CA ASP A 47 9.13 -10.71 1.97
C ASP A 47 8.29 -9.53 1.46
N ASN A 48 7.51 -8.91 2.36
CA ASN A 48 6.75 -7.70 2.06
C ASN A 48 7.62 -6.46 2.29
N ILE A 49 7.96 -5.77 1.20
CA ILE A 49 8.82 -4.57 1.22
C ILE A 49 8.25 -3.48 2.13
N THR A 50 6.96 -3.18 2.03
CA THR A 50 6.32 -2.13 2.83
C THR A 50 6.39 -2.43 4.32
N ALA A 51 6.12 -3.69 4.72
CA ALA A 51 6.20 -4.11 6.11
C ALA A 51 7.64 -4.10 6.66
N LEU A 52 8.64 -4.38 5.83
CA LEU A 52 10.05 -4.22 6.21
C LEU A 52 10.41 -2.75 6.43
N VAL A 53 9.97 -1.85 5.55
CA VAL A 53 10.20 -0.40 5.71
C VAL A 53 9.48 0.15 6.95
N ASN A 54 8.24 -0.27 7.19
CA ASN A 54 7.50 0.05 8.41
C ASN A 54 8.23 -0.49 9.66
N GLN A 55 8.77 -1.70 9.59
CA GLN A 55 9.53 -2.29 10.69
C GLN A 55 10.81 -1.50 10.98
N ALA A 56 11.54 -1.10 9.94
CA ALA A 56 12.73 -0.27 10.07
C ALA A 56 12.39 1.05 10.75
N HIS A 57 11.28 1.69 10.35
CA HIS A 57 10.82 2.94 10.97
C HIS A 57 10.47 2.76 12.45
N LEU A 58 9.83 1.65 12.82
CA LEU A 58 9.53 1.31 14.21
C LEU A 58 10.82 1.12 15.02
N PHE A 59 11.82 0.41 14.51
CA PHE A 59 13.10 0.23 15.20
C PHE A 59 13.88 1.54 15.37
N LEU A 60 13.90 2.40 14.34
CA LEU A 60 14.51 3.74 14.48
C LEU A 60 13.84 4.56 15.58
N TRP A 61 12.51 4.50 15.69
CA TRP A 61 11.78 5.18 16.75
C TRP A 61 12.14 4.64 18.15
N GLU A 62 12.45 3.35 18.26
CA GLU A 62 12.94 2.73 19.51
C GLU A 62 14.42 3.01 19.80
N GLY A 63 15.16 3.63 18.88
CA GLY A 63 16.60 3.84 18.97
C GLY A 63 17.44 2.62 18.61
N ASP A 64 16.86 1.60 17.98
CA ASP A 64 17.55 0.39 17.54
C ASP A 64 17.93 0.50 16.05
N GLU A 65 18.97 1.30 15.78
CA GLU A 65 19.45 1.56 14.41
C GLU A 65 19.93 0.29 13.71
N GLY A 66 20.55 -0.65 14.44
CA GLY A 66 21.07 -1.89 13.88
C GLY A 66 19.97 -2.77 13.28
N ARG A 67 18.87 -2.97 14.01
CA ARG A 67 17.73 -3.73 13.48
C ARG A 67 16.99 -2.99 12.38
N ALA A 68 16.98 -1.66 12.42
CA ALA A 68 16.43 -0.87 11.32
C ALA A 68 17.21 -1.08 10.02
N GLU A 69 18.54 -1.07 10.09
CA GLU A 69 19.43 -1.33 8.97
C GLU A 69 19.22 -2.75 8.42
N GLU A 70 19.12 -3.76 9.29
CA GLU A 70 18.81 -5.14 8.86
C GLU A 70 17.51 -5.25 8.04
N CYS A 71 16.46 -4.50 8.44
CA CYS A 71 15.20 -4.47 7.70
C CYS A 71 15.35 -3.82 6.32
N VAL A 72 16.09 -2.70 6.24
CA VAL A 72 16.35 -2.00 4.97
C VAL A 72 17.19 -2.87 4.04
N ASP A 73 18.26 -3.49 4.56
CA ASP A 73 19.11 -4.42 3.82
C ASP A 73 18.31 -5.60 3.26
N LYS A 74 17.38 -6.14 4.04
CA LYS A 74 16.50 -7.21 3.57
C LYS A 74 15.60 -6.71 2.44
N ALA A 75 14.97 -5.54 2.59
CA ALA A 75 14.13 -4.97 1.56
C ALA A 75 14.91 -4.73 0.25
N GLU A 76 16.12 -4.19 0.33
CA GLU A 76 16.98 -3.99 -0.85
C GLU A 76 17.36 -5.30 -1.53
N LYS A 77 17.69 -6.35 -0.76
CA LYS A 77 17.99 -7.68 -1.31
C LYS A 77 16.80 -8.27 -2.05
N LEU A 78 15.58 -8.09 -1.51
CA LEU A 78 14.35 -8.53 -2.16
C LEU A 78 14.10 -7.77 -3.46
N MET A 79 14.30 -6.46 -3.49
CA MET A 79 14.18 -5.64 -4.71
C MET A 79 15.15 -6.08 -5.83
N LYS A 80 16.30 -6.65 -5.47
CA LYS A 80 17.33 -7.15 -6.40
C LYS A 80 17.15 -8.63 -6.77
N SER A 81 16.16 -9.32 -6.20
CA SER A 81 15.88 -10.74 -6.44
C SER A 81 15.14 -10.97 -7.77
N CYS A 82 14.93 -12.23 -8.17
CA CYS A 82 14.18 -12.56 -9.39
C CYS A 82 12.73 -12.04 -9.35
N ASP A 83 12.13 -11.96 -8.16
CA ASP A 83 10.77 -11.47 -7.96
C ASP A 83 10.72 -9.99 -7.60
N GLY A 84 11.88 -9.31 -7.59
CA GLY A 84 12.02 -7.94 -7.09
C GLY A 84 11.11 -6.93 -7.78
N GLU A 85 10.93 -7.05 -9.11
CA GLU A 85 9.99 -6.20 -9.84
C GLU A 85 8.53 -6.42 -9.36
N GLN A 86 8.14 -7.67 -9.13
CA GLN A 86 6.78 -7.98 -8.66
C GLN A 86 6.55 -7.43 -7.25
N LEU A 87 7.52 -7.61 -6.36
CA LEU A 87 7.46 -7.11 -5.00
C LEU A 87 7.42 -5.57 -4.96
N MET A 88 8.15 -4.90 -5.85
CA MET A 88 8.09 -3.44 -5.99
C MET A 88 6.73 -2.97 -6.45
N ILE A 89 6.13 -3.61 -7.46
CA ILE A 89 4.78 -3.26 -7.93
C ILE A 89 3.75 -3.46 -6.81
N ALA A 90 3.86 -4.54 -6.03
CA ALA A 90 2.98 -4.77 -4.88
C ALA A 90 3.14 -3.67 -3.81
N SER A 91 4.38 -3.27 -3.50
CA SER A 91 4.65 -2.17 -2.57
C SER A 91 4.11 -0.82 -3.07
N GLU A 92 4.21 -0.54 -4.38
CA GLU A 92 3.57 0.61 -5.02
C GLU A 92 2.04 0.56 -4.85
N ALA A 93 1.42 -0.61 -5.04
CA ALA A 93 -0.02 -0.79 -4.86
C ALA A 93 -0.47 -0.52 -3.42
N GLU A 94 0.27 -1.03 -2.43
CA GLU A 94 0.01 -0.80 -1.00
C GLU A 94 0.19 0.66 -0.59
N LEU A 95 1.16 1.38 -1.18
CA LEU A 95 1.31 2.82 -1.01
C LEU A 95 0.11 3.58 -1.58
N ALA A 96 -0.32 3.22 -2.80
CA ALA A 96 -1.49 3.82 -3.42
C ALA A 96 -2.77 3.57 -2.59
N TYR A 97 -2.92 2.37 -2.05
CA TYR A 97 -3.99 2.03 -1.11
C TYR A 97 -3.97 3.00 0.08
N SER A 98 -2.84 3.10 0.76
CA SER A 98 -2.68 3.95 1.95
C SER A 98 -3.02 5.42 1.67
N LEU A 99 -2.48 5.98 0.57
CA LEU A 99 -2.76 7.35 0.14
C LEU A 99 -4.25 7.57 -0.18
N SER A 100 -4.90 6.60 -0.83
CA SER A 100 -6.34 6.66 -1.13
C SER A 100 -7.22 6.69 0.13
N ARG A 101 -6.74 6.10 1.23
CA ARG A 101 -7.43 6.06 2.53
C ARG A 101 -7.20 7.31 3.37
N LEU A 102 -6.01 7.91 3.30
CA LEU A 102 -5.72 9.20 3.95
C LEU A 102 -6.59 10.33 3.38
N GLY A 103 -6.91 10.28 2.09
CA GLY A 103 -7.81 11.24 1.45
C GLY A 103 -7.21 12.64 1.27
N GLY A 104 -8.01 13.62 0.84
CA GLY A 104 -7.50 14.94 0.47
C GLY A 104 -6.87 14.99 -0.93
N GLY A 105 -6.93 16.16 -1.58
CA GLY A 105 -6.64 16.30 -3.02
C GLY A 105 -5.27 15.78 -3.44
N ASP A 106 -4.21 16.13 -2.70
CA ASP A 106 -2.84 15.73 -3.04
C ASP A 106 -2.60 14.22 -2.90
N TYR A 107 -3.09 13.60 -1.83
CA TYR A 107 -2.95 12.16 -1.64
C TYR A 107 -3.79 11.39 -2.64
N LEU A 108 -5.01 11.84 -2.95
CA LEU A 108 -5.84 11.21 -3.98
C LEU A 108 -5.19 11.30 -5.37
N ARG A 109 -4.57 12.43 -5.71
CA ARG A 109 -3.82 12.59 -6.97
C ARG A 109 -2.62 11.64 -7.04
N ARG A 110 -1.78 11.58 -5.99
CA ARG A 110 -0.63 10.67 -5.96
C ARG A 110 -1.05 9.20 -5.98
N ALA A 111 -2.12 8.84 -5.26
CA ALA A 111 -2.70 7.50 -5.31
C ALA A 111 -3.16 7.15 -6.74
N PHE A 112 -3.73 8.11 -7.47
CA PHE A 112 -4.19 7.90 -8.84
C PHE A 112 -3.03 7.64 -9.79
N GLU A 113 -1.96 8.45 -9.69
CA GLU A 113 -0.74 8.28 -10.48
C GLU A 113 -0.16 6.88 -10.27
N ILE A 114 0.00 6.46 -9.02
CA ILE A 114 0.59 5.15 -8.67
C ILE A 114 -0.32 4.00 -9.10
N TYR A 115 -1.62 4.02 -8.75
CA TYR A 115 -2.54 2.95 -9.15
C TYR A 115 -2.66 2.82 -10.66
N SER A 116 -2.65 3.92 -11.41
CA SER A 116 -2.68 3.88 -12.87
C SER A 116 -1.47 3.13 -13.43
N THR A 117 -0.28 3.41 -12.91
CA THR A 117 0.94 2.69 -13.29
C THR A 117 0.89 1.21 -12.89
N VAL A 118 0.50 0.90 -11.66
CA VAL A 118 0.40 -0.48 -11.15
C VAL A 118 -0.58 -1.31 -11.98
N VAL A 119 -1.76 -0.78 -12.28
CA VAL A 119 -2.79 -1.46 -13.08
C VAL A 119 -2.34 -1.64 -14.53
N GLN A 120 -1.60 -0.70 -15.10
CA GLN A 120 -1.02 -0.84 -16.44
C GLN A 120 0.05 -1.94 -16.49
N LYS A 121 0.92 -2.03 -15.48
CA LYS A 121 1.95 -3.07 -15.39
C LYS A 121 1.33 -4.46 -15.15
N ARG A 122 0.20 -4.53 -14.45
CA ARG A 122 -0.44 -5.78 -13.99
C ARG A 122 -1.96 -5.77 -14.22
N PRO A 123 -2.41 -5.76 -15.49
CA PRO A 123 -3.83 -5.69 -15.82
C PRO A 123 -4.62 -6.93 -15.40
N GLU A 124 -3.98 -8.03 -15.02
CA GLU A 124 -4.61 -9.24 -14.49
C GLU A 124 -5.05 -9.10 -13.02
N LYS A 125 -4.52 -8.12 -12.29
CA LYS A 125 -4.76 -7.93 -10.85
C LYS A 125 -6.02 -7.11 -10.58
N TYR A 126 -7.14 -7.80 -10.41
CA TYR A 126 -8.46 -7.16 -10.21
C TYR A 126 -8.59 -6.35 -8.93
N VAL A 127 -7.90 -6.74 -7.84
CA VAL A 127 -7.91 -6.00 -6.56
C VAL A 127 -7.42 -4.55 -6.77
N TRP A 128 -6.34 -4.36 -7.53
CA TRP A 128 -5.79 -3.03 -7.80
C TRP A 128 -6.65 -2.22 -8.79
N LYS A 129 -7.26 -2.88 -9.78
CA LYS A 129 -8.28 -2.23 -10.62
C LYS A 129 -9.46 -1.73 -9.81
N PHE A 130 -9.94 -2.54 -8.87
CA PHE A 130 -11.01 -2.17 -7.96
C PHE A 130 -10.58 -1.00 -7.06
N GLY A 131 -9.35 -1.03 -6.53
CA GLY A 131 -8.75 0.08 -5.78
C GLY A 131 -8.75 1.40 -6.57
N LEU A 132 -8.32 1.37 -7.84
CA LEU A 132 -8.37 2.53 -8.73
C LEU A 132 -9.81 3.02 -8.98
N GLY A 133 -10.75 2.12 -9.22
CA GLY A 133 -12.16 2.47 -9.38
C GLY A 133 -12.75 3.13 -8.13
N LEU A 134 -12.44 2.60 -6.95
CA LEU A 134 -12.86 3.17 -5.67
C LEU A 134 -12.25 4.55 -5.43
N LEU A 135 -10.98 4.73 -5.79
CA LEU A 135 -10.30 6.03 -5.73
C LEU A 135 -10.97 7.07 -6.63
N LEU A 136 -11.27 6.72 -7.88
CA LEU A 136 -11.96 7.61 -8.82
C LEU A 136 -13.34 8.01 -8.29
N ARG A 137 -14.10 7.06 -7.73
CA ARG A 137 -15.38 7.35 -7.07
C ARG A 137 -15.22 8.32 -5.89
N ARG A 138 -14.16 8.17 -5.08
CA ARG A 138 -13.88 9.11 -3.98
C ARG A 138 -13.56 10.51 -4.50
N ALA A 139 -12.80 10.60 -5.59
CA ALA A 139 -12.41 11.87 -6.19
C ALA A 139 -13.58 12.62 -6.85
N THR A 140 -14.66 11.94 -7.25
CA THR A 140 -15.88 12.58 -7.79
C THR A 140 -16.87 13.03 -6.72
N HIS A 141 -16.90 12.36 -5.56
CA HIS A 141 -17.81 12.73 -4.45
C HIS A 141 -17.28 13.88 -3.59
N VAL A 142 -15.96 13.97 -3.43
CA VAL A 142 -15.33 15.19 -2.92
C VAL A 142 -15.24 16.13 -4.11
N ASN A 143 -15.58 17.42 -4.00
CA ASN A 143 -15.40 18.42 -5.07
C ASN A 143 -13.90 18.65 -5.40
N VAL A 144 -13.16 17.60 -5.79
CA VAL A 144 -11.78 17.61 -6.30
C VAL A 144 -11.82 17.77 -7.83
N THR A 145 -12.88 18.35 -8.36
CA THR A 145 -13.10 18.56 -9.80
C THR A 145 -12.12 19.59 -10.40
N ILE A 146 -11.27 20.24 -9.59
CA ILE A 146 -10.42 21.35 -10.05
C ILE A 146 -9.02 20.89 -10.54
N TYR A 147 -8.55 19.66 -10.23
CA TYR A 147 -7.14 19.30 -10.49
C TYR A 147 -6.86 18.06 -11.37
N MET A 148 -7.88 17.30 -11.81
CA MET A 148 -7.67 16.10 -12.63
C MET A 148 -7.77 16.35 -14.16
N ASN A 149 -7.66 17.59 -14.62
CA ASN A 149 -7.69 17.95 -16.05
C ASN A 149 -6.38 17.60 -16.80
N SER A 150 -5.89 16.38 -16.66
CA SER A 150 -4.93 15.78 -17.59
C SER A 150 -5.59 14.59 -18.29
N LYS A 151 -6.27 14.93 -19.38
CA LYS A 151 -6.64 14.09 -20.55
C LYS A 151 -6.44 12.59 -20.38
N VAL A 152 -7.52 11.88 -20.02
CA VAL A 152 -7.71 10.51 -20.48
C VAL A 152 -8.46 10.61 -21.80
N SER A 153 -7.74 10.64 -22.91
CA SER A 153 -8.33 10.36 -24.23
C SER A 153 -8.40 8.86 -24.40
N ILE A 154 -9.59 8.29 -24.26
CA ILE A 154 -9.88 6.98 -24.84
C ILE A 154 -10.35 7.28 -26.25
N SER A 155 -9.48 7.06 -27.23
CA SER A 155 -9.89 7.01 -28.63
C SER A 155 -10.55 5.66 -28.90
N ASP A 156 -11.74 5.71 -29.50
CA ASP A 156 -12.50 4.57 -30.03
C ASP A 156 -11.72 3.76 -31.08
#